data_AF-A0A4Q3DW80-F1
#
_entry.id   AF-A0A4Q3DW80-F1
#
_cell.length_a   1.000
_cell.length_b   1.000
_cell.length_c   1.000
_cell.angle_alpha   90.00
_cell.angle_beta   90.00
_cell.angle_gamma   90.00
#
_symmetry.space_group_name_H-M   'P 1'
#
loop_
_entity.id
_entity.type
_entity.pdbx_description
1 polymer ?
#
loop_
_entity_poly.entity_id
_entity_poly.type
_entity_poly.pdbx_seq_one_letter_code
_entity_poly.pdbx_strand_id
1 'polypeptide(L)'
;MTMKAKPIVTLWSKAAITAVDDALAKTQRTVRFECSEIVEDARSWFMHVVHLEGGNAYLCTGSDEGEVWQVRVQLAEFEPMGPLRDDHPDPQSRGRVLQMPRAVDEDDNDVFVELGYLEH
;
A
#
# COMPACT_ATOMS: atom_id res chain seq x y z
N MET A 1 14.78 -11.24 24.04
CA MET A 1 15.65 -10.59 23.04
C MET A 1 14.77 -9.65 22.24
N THR A 2 14.94 -8.34 22.39
CA THR A 2 14.29 -7.37 21.51
C THR A 2 14.96 -7.48 20.16
N MET A 3 14.27 -8.02 19.15
CA MET A 3 14.76 -7.93 17.78
C MET A 3 14.94 -6.44 17.48
N LYS A 4 16.15 -6.03 17.07
CA LYS A 4 16.35 -4.67 16.58
C LYS A 4 15.39 -4.47 15.41
N ALA A 5 14.60 -3.41 15.45
CA ALA A 5 13.76 -3.02 14.34
C ALA A 5 14.65 -2.82 13.10
N LYS A 6 14.35 -3.54 12.01
CA LYS A 6 15.01 -3.30 10.72
C LYS A 6 14.64 -1.90 10.24
N PRO A 7 15.56 -1.17 9.60
CA PRO A 7 15.22 0.10 8.95
C PRO A 7 14.19 -0.14 7.84
N ILE A 8 13.37 0.88 7.60
CA ILE A 8 12.28 0.84 6.63
C ILE A 8 12.66 1.67 5.41
N VAL A 9 12.51 1.08 4.22
CA VAL A 9 12.67 1.76 2.93
C VAL A 9 11.37 1.77 2.16
N THR A 10 11.08 2.88 1.47
CA THR A 10 9.90 2.98 0.59
C THR A 10 10.32 2.89 -0.87
N LEU A 11 9.77 1.90 -1.58
CA LEU A 11 9.98 1.63 -2.99
C LEU A 11 8.72 2.00 -3.76
N TRP A 12 8.85 2.82 -4.78
CA TRP A 12 7.73 3.24 -5.62
C TRP A 12 7.87 2.63 -7.00
N SER A 13 6.79 2.03 -7.51
CA SER A 13 6.72 1.66 -8.92
C SER A 13 6.86 2.90 -9.82
N LYS A 14 7.39 2.72 -11.02
CA LYS A 14 7.42 3.79 -12.03
C LYS A 14 6.04 4.26 -12.43
N ALA A 15 5.06 3.35 -12.51
CA ALA A 15 3.67 3.67 -12.79
C ALA A 15 3.08 4.61 -11.73
N ALA A 16 3.30 4.29 -10.44
CA ALA A 16 2.86 5.17 -9.36
C ALA A 16 3.53 6.55 -9.45
N ILE A 17 4.85 6.63 -9.68
CA ILE A 17 5.57 7.91 -9.81
C ILE A 17 4.98 8.76 -10.94
N THR A 18 4.75 8.14 -12.10
CA THR A 18 4.18 8.81 -13.27
C THR A 18 2.78 9.35 -12.99
N ALA A 19 1.96 8.61 -12.23
CA ALA A 19 0.60 9.01 -11.90
C ALA A 19 0.51 10.24 -10.97
N VAL A 20 1.54 10.51 -10.16
CA VAL A 20 1.50 11.63 -9.18
C VAL A 20 2.01 12.96 -9.73
N ASP A 21 2.77 12.93 -10.83
CA ASP A 21 3.41 14.09 -11.48
C ASP A 21 3.97 15.12 -10.46
N ASP A 22 3.75 16.43 -10.66
CA ASP A 22 4.22 17.53 -9.78
C ASP A 22 3.78 17.41 -8.30
N ALA A 23 2.79 16.59 -7.98
CA ALA A 23 2.29 16.41 -6.61
C ALA A 23 3.04 15.33 -5.80
N LEU A 24 4.06 14.68 -6.40
CA LEU A 24 4.80 13.56 -5.82
C LEU A 24 5.25 13.79 -4.38
N ALA A 25 5.86 14.93 -4.07
CA ALA A 25 6.38 15.21 -2.73
C ALA A 25 5.28 15.26 -1.64
N LYS A 26 4.11 15.82 -1.98
CA LYS A 26 2.97 15.89 -1.05
C LYS A 26 2.43 14.49 -0.78
N THR A 27 2.23 13.72 -1.83
CA THR A 27 1.73 12.34 -1.76
C THR A 27 2.68 11.43 -0.99
N GLN A 28 3.99 11.54 -1.23
CA GLN A 28 5.01 10.81 -0.47
C GLN A 28 4.90 11.10 1.03
N ARG A 29 4.71 12.36 1.41
CA ARG A 29 4.53 12.74 2.80
C ARG A 29 3.29 12.11 3.41
N THR A 30 2.17 12.11 2.69
CA THR A 30 0.92 11.46 3.14
C THR A 30 1.12 9.95 3.33
N VAL A 31 1.65 9.25 2.32
CA VAL A 31 1.90 7.80 2.38
C VAL A 31 2.82 7.47 3.55
N ARG A 32 3.92 8.20 3.75
CA ARG A 32 4.84 7.97 4.86
C ARG A 32 4.17 8.17 6.22
N PHE A 33 3.38 9.23 6.37
CA PHE A 33 2.66 9.52 7.61
C PHE A 33 1.68 8.39 7.94
N GLU A 34 0.79 8.03 7.02
CA GLU A 34 -0.22 6.98 7.25
C GLU A 34 0.41 5.59 7.45
N CYS A 35 1.49 5.28 6.73
CA CYS A 35 2.18 3.99 6.89
C CYS A 35 2.93 3.93 8.24
N SER A 36 3.53 5.03 8.71
CA SER A 36 4.36 5.01 9.92
C SER A 36 3.61 4.49 11.16
N GLU A 37 2.33 4.85 11.32
CA GLU A 37 1.51 4.40 12.46
C GLU A 37 1.16 2.91 12.40
N ILE A 38 1.05 2.35 11.19
CA ILE A 38 0.57 0.97 10.96
C ILE A 38 1.74 -0.02 10.87
N VAL A 39 2.87 0.41 10.31
CA VAL A 39 4.03 -0.45 10.07
C VAL A 39 4.64 -0.99 11.36
N GLU A 40 4.70 -0.20 12.43
CA GLU A 40 5.36 -0.64 13.66
C GLU A 40 4.69 -1.87 14.29
N ASP A 41 3.36 -1.94 14.22
CA ASP A 41 2.59 -3.03 14.82
C ASP A 41 2.34 -4.21 13.86
N ALA A 42 2.31 -3.96 12.55
CA ALA A 42 1.79 -4.92 11.57
C ALA A 42 2.80 -5.46 10.54
N ARG A 43 4.13 -5.30 10.76
CA ARG A 43 5.19 -5.62 9.77
C ARG A 43 5.02 -6.94 9.01
N SER A 44 4.50 -7.99 9.66
CA SER A 44 4.31 -9.31 9.04
C SER A 44 3.15 -9.40 8.06
N TRP A 45 2.15 -8.51 8.16
CA TRP A 45 0.92 -8.54 7.36
C TRP A 45 0.50 -7.14 6.87
N PHE A 46 1.48 -6.26 6.65
CA PHE A 46 1.21 -4.87 6.28
C PHE A 46 0.64 -4.76 4.86
N MET A 47 -0.58 -4.22 4.79
CA MET A 47 -1.23 -3.79 3.56
C MET A 47 -2.03 -2.53 3.88
N HIS A 48 -1.71 -1.43 3.19
CA HIS A 48 -2.36 -0.13 3.38
C HIS A 48 -2.77 0.48 2.04
N VAL A 49 -3.81 1.31 2.04
CA VAL A 49 -4.44 1.82 0.82
C VAL A 49 -4.65 3.32 0.95
N VAL A 50 -4.00 4.08 0.08
CA VAL A 50 -4.14 5.54 0.02
C VAL A 50 -5.01 5.91 -1.17
N HIS A 51 -6.16 6.52 -0.91
CA HIS A 51 -7.11 6.87 -1.97
C HIS A 51 -6.69 8.15 -2.70
N LEU A 52 -6.88 8.18 -4.01
CA LEU A 52 -6.57 9.33 -4.86
C LEU A 52 -7.85 9.99 -5.37
N GLU A 53 -7.73 11.28 -5.68
CA GLU A 53 -8.75 11.98 -6.44
C GLU A 53 -8.81 11.37 -7.85
N GLY A 54 -10.00 10.95 -8.29
CA GLY A 54 -10.21 10.33 -9.60
C GLY A 54 -10.45 8.81 -9.60
N GLY A 55 -10.49 8.17 -8.42
CA GLY A 55 -10.93 6.76 -8.29
C GLY A 55 -9.82 5.72 -8.28
N ASN A 56 -8.57 6.12 -8.48
CA ASN A 56 -7.39 5.28 -8.28
C ASN A 56 -6.96 5.28 -6.80
N ALA A 57 -6.05 4.35 -6.47
CA ALA A 57 -5.40 4.28 -5.17
C ALA A 57 -3.92 3.96 -5.31
N TYR A 58 -3.16 4.19 -4.23
CA TYR A 58 -1.89 3.50 -4.02
C TYR A 58 -2.09 2.32 -3.10
N LEU A 59 -1.65 1.15 -3.55
CA LEU A 59 -1.55 -0.04 -2.73
C LEU A 59 -0.14 -0.11 -2.15
N CYS A 60 -0.04 -0.10 -0.82
CA CYS A 60 1.20 -0.18 -0.07
C CYS A 60 1.31 -1.57 0.57
N THR A 61 2.32 -2.36 0.19
CA THR A 61 2.54 -3.71 0.74
C THR A 61 3.89 -3.81 1.42
N GLY A 62 3.91 -4.52 2.55
CA GLY A 62 5.12 -4.75 3.32
C GLY A 62 5.84 -6.02 2.89
N SER A 63 7.16 -5.96 2.75
CA SER A 63 8.01 -7.13 2.55
C SER A 63 9.14 -7.13 3.58
N ASP A 64 9.32 -8.27 4.26
CA ASP A 64 10.42 -8.50 5.20
C ASP A 64 11.59 -9.29 4.55
N GLU A 65 11.70 -9.25 3.22
CA GLU A 65 12.77 -9.90 2.48
C GLU A 65 14.11 -9.18 2.71
N GLY A 66 15.05 -9.85 3.40
CA GLY A 66 16.44 -9.38 3.56
C GLY A 66 16.71 -8.60 4.85
N GLU A 67 17.65 -7.65 4.79
CA GLU A 67 18.14 -6.89 5.95
C GLU A 67 17.33 -5.61 6.26
N VAL A 68 16.54 -5.15 5.29
CA VAL A 68 15.65 -3.99 5.41
C VAL A 68 14.21 -4.42 5.21
N TRP A 69 13.29 -3.72 5.87
CA TRP A 69 11.86 -3.93 5.62
C TRP A 69 11.40 -2.94 4.55
N GLN A 70 10.73 -3.44 3.50
CA GLN A 70 10.39 -2.66 2.33
C GLN A 70 8.89 -2.38 2.28
N VAL A 71 8.52 -1.12 2.03
CA VAL A 71 7.16 -0.76 1.59
C VAL A 71 7.18 -0.62 0.08
N ARG A 72 6.44 -1.48 -0.62
CA ARG A 72 6.23 -1.35 -2.07
C ARG A 72 4.95 -0.56 -2.31
N VAL A 73 5.05 0.54 -3.04
CA VAL A 73 3.95 1.44 -3.40
C VAL A 73 3.64 1.27 -4.89
N GLN A 74 2.45 0.77 -5.19
CA GLN A 74 2.00 0.46 -6.55
C GLN A 74 0.73 1.25 -6.89
N LEU A 75 0.56 1.59 -8.17
CA LEU A 75 -0.72 2.10 -8.65
C LEU A 75 -1.75 0.98 -8.59
N ALA A 76 -2.93 1.28 -8.07
CA ALA A 76 -4.02 0.33 -7.90
C ALA A 76 -5.35 0.91 -8.33
N GLU A 77 -6.22 0.03 -8.81
CA GLU A 77 -7.63 0.31 -9.09
C GLU A 77 -8.52 -0.48 -8.13
N PHE A 78 -9.73 0.02 -7.90
CA PHE A 78 -10.72 -0.68 -7.10
C PHE A 78 -11.54 -1.61 -7.96
N GLU A 79 -11.33 -2.92 -7.80
CA GLU A 79 -12.17 -3.93 -8.42
C GLU A 79 -13.33 -4.30 -7.48
N PRO A 80 -14.57 -4.40 -7.99
CA PRO A 80 -15.68 -4.92 -7.21
C PRO A 80 -15.43 -6.40 -6.89
N MET A 81 -15.43 -6.73 -5.61
CA MET A 81 -15.49 -8.11 -5.17
C MET A 81 -16.90 -8.66 -5.34
N GLY A 82 -16.99 -9.97 -5.57
CA GLY A 82 -18.26 -10.69 -5.46
C GLY A 82 -18.93 -10.40 -4.10
N PRO A 83 -20.27 -10.44 -4.03
CA PRO A 83 -20.99 -10.13 -2.82
C PRO A 83 -20.51 -11.03 -1.67
N LEU A 84 -20.34 -10.44 -0.49
CA LEU A 84 -20.05 -11.23 0.70
C LEU A 84 -21.15 -12.26 0.93
N ARG A 85 -20.73 -13.49 1.26
CA ARG A 85 -21.62 -14.61 1.53
C ARG A 85 -22.60 -14.27 2.65
N ASP A 86 -23.78 -14.90 2.61
CA ASP A 86 -24.85 -14.65 3.58
C ASP A 86 -24.48 -15.09 5.02
N ASP A 87 -23.45 -15.94 5.17
CA ASP A 87 -22.91 -16.39 6.45
C ASP A 87 -21.79 -15.48 7.00
N HIS A 88 -21.53 -14.32 6.38
CA HIS A 88 -20.49 -13.39 6.83
C HIS A 88 -20.74 -12.94 8.29
N PRO A 89 -19.70 -12.91 9.15
CA PRO A 89 -19.83 -12.61 10.58
C PRO A 89 -20.31 -11.18 10.86
N ASP A 90 -20.06 -10.24 9.95
CA ASP A 90 -20.66 -8.91 9.98
C ASP A 90 -21.98 -8.87 9.17
N PRO A 91 -23.16 -8.75 9.82
CA PRO A 91 -24.46 -8.73 9.17
C PRO A 91 -24.68 -7.53 8.25
N GLN A 92 -24.03 -6.40 8.51
CA GLN A 92 -24.21 -5.17 7.71
C GLN A 92 -23.48 -5.24 6.36
N SER A 93 -22.52 -6.15 6.26
CA SER A 93 -21.69 -6.32 5.06
C SER A 93 -22.21 -7.44 4.14
N ARG A 94 -23.17 -8.27 4.60
CA ARG A 94 -23.79 -9.34 3.80
C ARG A 94 -24.47 -8.79 2.55
N GLY A 95 -24.22 -9.40 1.39
CA GLY A 95 -24.80 -8.98 0.12
C GLY A 95 -24.27 -7.65 -0.43
N ARG A 96 -23.35 -6.96 0.26
CA ARG A 96 -22.70 -5.75 -0.26
C ARG A 96 -21.55 -6.16 -1.18
N VAL A 97 -21.44 -5.43 -2.29
CA VAL A 97 -20.25 -5.43 -3.15
C VAL A 97 -19.21 -4.58 -2.44
N LEU A 98 -18.17 -5.22 -1.94
CA LEU A 98 -16.99 -4.53 -1.44
C LEU A 98 -16.08 -4.21 -2.62
N GLN A 99 -15.33 -3.12 -2.52
CA GLN A 99 -14.25 -2.83 -3.46
C GLN A 99 -12.93 -3.24 -2.82
N MET A 100 -12.11 -3.96 -3.58
CA MET A 100 -10.77 -4.33 -3.16
C MET A 100 -9.77 -3.65 -4.08
N PRO A 101 -8.77 -2.94 -3.54
CA PRO A 101 -7.72 -2.38 -4.36
C PRO A 101 -6.87 -3.52 -4.90
N ARG A 102 -6.59 -3.46 -6.19
CA ARG A 102 -5.72 -4.39 -6.90
C ARG A 102 -4.67 -3.59 -7.64
N ALA A 103 -3.41 -3.97 -7.49
CA ALA A 103 -2.33 -3.37 -8.28
C ALA A 103 -2.65 -3.56 -9.77
N VAL A 104 -2.49 -2.49 -10.56
CA VAL A 104 -2.69 -2.55 -12.00
C VAL A 104 -1.59 -3.42 -12.62
N ASP A 105 -1.95 -4.26 -13.59
CA ASP A 105 -0.99 -5.10 -14.30
C ASP A 105 -0.27 -4.26 -15.38
N GLU A 106 0.90 -3.73 -15.03
CA GLU A 106 1.74 -2.88 -15.89
C GLU A 106 3.21 -3.27 -15.71
N ASP A 107 3.99 -3.34 -16.80
CA ASP A 107 5.43 -3.61 -16.75
C ASP A 107 6.18 -2.63 -15.80
N ASP A 108 5.69 -1.40 -15.69
CA ASP A 108 6.24 -0.36 -14.82
C ASP A 108 5.92 -0.56 -13.33
N ASN A 109 4.93 -1.37 -12.98
CA ASN A 109 4.62 -1.74 -11.60
C ASN A 109 5.62 -2.75 -11.02
N ASP A 110 6.36 -3.46 -11.89
CA ASP A 110 7.45 -4.36 -11.51
C ASP A 110 8.79 -3.63 -11.36
N VAL A 111 8.89 -2.40 -11.87
CA VAL A 111 10.11 -1.59 -11.80
C VAL A 111 10.01 -0.57 -10.68
N PHE A 112 10.81 -0.77 -9.63
CA PHE A 112 10.80 0.07 -8.44
C PHE A 112 11.94 1.09 -8.40
N VAL A 113 11.65 2.25 -7.84
CA VAL A 113 12.59 3.33 -7.52
C VAL A 113 12.60 3.55 -6.01
N GLU A 114 13.78 3.60 -5.42
CA GLU A 114 13.95 3.92 -3.99
C GLU A 114 13.70 5.40 -3.74
N LEU A 115 12.71 5.71 -2.89
CA LEU A 115 12.39 7.07 -2.49
C LEU A 115 12.36 7.15 -0.95
N GLY A 116 13.57 7.12 -0.38
CA GLY A 116 13.91 7.45 1.00
C GLY A 116 13.60 6.41 2.09
N TYR A 117 13.96 6.80 3.32
CA TYR A 117 13.90 5.96 4.52
C TYR A 117 12.86 6.51 5.50
N LEU A 118 12.14 5.61 6.17
CA LEU A 118 11.35 5.95 7.34
C LEU A 118 12.27 5.78 8.57
N GLU A 119 12.67 6.90 9.16
CA GLU A 119 13.40 6.92 10.43
C GLU A 119 12.42 6.68 11.57
N HIS A 120 12.76 5.73 12.47
CA HIS A 120 12.03 5.45 13.71
C HIS A 120 12.39 6.46 14.81
#